data_AF-A0A3D5HCJ8-F1
#
_entry.id   AF-A0A3D5HCJ8-F1
#
_cell.length_a   1.000
_cell.length_b   1.000
_cell.length_c   1.000
_cell.angle_alpha   90.00
_cell.angle_beta   90.00
_cell.angle_gamma   90.00
#
_symmetry.space_group_name_H-M   'P 1'
#
loop_
_entity.id
_entity.type
_entity.pdbx_description
1 polymer ?
#
loop_
_entity_poly.entity_id
_entity_poly.type
_entity_poly.pdbx_seq_one_letter_code
_entity_poly.pdbx_strand_id
1 'polypeptide(L)'
;KIIMDPYVSVENNEARFYVRIRDSEPDLRRNELLKQIQFDLKDKLDIPEEKGRLANVLVLYNNMLQSLFRSQILTLGVVIVAFLIMFIFLFRSVTIALIAIFPNVLSIGVVLGFMGWMGIPLDMMTITIAAISVGIAVDNTIHYIHRFRFEFARDGDYLAAMHRS
;
A
#
# COMPACT_ATOMS: atom_id res chain seq x y z
N LYS A 1 -25.84 6.76 42.08
CA LYS A 1 -25.23 7.47 40.92
C LYS A 1 -23.90 6.86 40.50
N ILE A 2 -22.98 6.62 41.44
CA ILE A 2 -21.60 6.09 41.26
C ILE A 2 -21.45 4.86 40.32
N ILE A 3 -22.44 3.96 40.20
CA ILE A 3 -22.33 2.73 39.38
C ILE A 3 -22.56 2.98 37.88
N MET A 4 -23.38 3.97 37.52
CA MET A 4 -23.76 4.26 36.12
C MET A 4 -22.83 5.29 35.46
N ASP A 5 -22.15 6.11 36.25
CA ASP A 5 -21.28 7.20 35.80
C ASP A 5 -20.21 6.77 34.75
N PRO A 6 -19.65 5.52 34.74
CA PRO A 6 -18.72 5.08 33.69
C PRO A 6 -19.36 4.75 32.34
N TYR A 7 -20.68 4.55 32.31
CA TYR A 7 -21.42 4.08 31.13
C TYR A 7 -22.35 5.14 30.56
N VAL A 8 -22.82 6.09 31.37
CA VAL A 8 -23.77 7.12 30.93
C VAL A 8 -23.31 8.48 31.46
N SER A 9 -23.06 9.41 30.55
CA SER A 9 -22.87 10.82 30.86
C SER A 9 -24.16 11.58 30.53
N VAL A 10 -24.90 11.95 31.56
CA VAL A 10 -26.13 12.75 31.40
C VAL A 10 -25.81 14.18 30.94
N GLU A 11 -24.67 14.71 31.38
CA GLU A 11 -24.24 16.08 31.07
C GLU A 11 -23.88 16.25 29.58
N ASN A 12 -23.23 15.23 29.00
CA ASN A 12 -22.87 15.21 27.58
C ASN A 12 -23.92 14.51 26.70
N ASN A 13 -24.98 13.95 27.30
CA ASN A 13 -25.98 13.11 26.63
C ASN A 13 -25.36 11.93 25.85
N GLU A 14 -24.39 11.25 26.48
CA GLU A 14 -23.65 10.12 25.91
C GLU A 14 -23.89 8.83 26.70
N ALA A 15 -24.00 7.71 26.00
CA ALA A 15 -24.04 6.38 26.59
C ALA A 15 -23.03 5.46 25.89
N ARG A 16 -22.34 4.63 26.68
CA ARG A 16 -21.34 3.68 26.21
C ARG A 16 -21.80 2.26 26.45
N PHE A 17 -21.87 1.50 25.36
CA PHE A 17 -22.11 0.06 25.39
C PHE A 17 -20.80 -0.71 25.17
N TYR A 18 -20.62 -1.79 25.92
CA TYR A 18 -19.47 -2.66 25.79
C TYR A 18 -19.90 -4.00 25.19
N VAL A 19 -19.23 -4.39 24.11
CA VAL A 19 -19.40 -5.68 23.46
C VAL A 19 -18.04 -6.35 23.39
N ARG A 20 -17.99 -7.64 23.76
CA ARG A 20 -16.76 -8.42 23.71
C ARG A 20 -16.72 -9.22 22.42
N ILE A 21 -15.63 -9.06 21.66
CA ILE A 21 -15.41 -9.76 20.39
C ILE A 21 -14.24 -10.73 20.58
N ARG A 22 -14.39 -11.95 20.06
CA ARG A 22 -13.30 -12.94 20.03
C ARG A 22 -12.46 -12.71 18.78
N ASP A 23 -11.38 -11.95 18.92
CA ASP A 23 -10.53 -11.55 17.78
C ASP A 23 -9.68 -12.70 17.19
N SER A 24 -9.54 -13.81 17.93
CA SER A 24 -8.79 -14.99 17.48
C SER A 24 -9.57 -15.92 16.56
N GLU A 25 -10.81 -15.57 16.20
CA GLU A 25 -11.64 -16.39 15.32
C GLU A 25 -11.10 -16.31 13.87
N PRO A 26 -10.75 -17.45 13.24
CA PRO A 26 -10.09 -17.45 11.92
C PRO A 26 -10.89 -16.77 10.82
N ASP A 27 -12.21 -16.90 10.87
CA ASP A 27 -13.13 -16.36 9.86
C ASP A 27 -13.56 -14.91 10.15
N LEU A 28 -12.98 -14.26 11.17
CA LEU A 28 -13.34 -12.89 11.54
C LEU A 28 -12.84 -11.87 10.51
N ARG A 29 -13.77 -11.39 9.69
CA ARG A 29 -13.51 -10.25 8.79
C ARG A 29 -13.77 -8.93 9.51
N ARG A 30 -12.77 -8.45 10.25
CA ARG A 30 -12.84 -7.24 11.10
C ARG A 30 -13.51 -6.04 10.41
N ASN A 31 -13.07 -5.69 9.21
CA ASN A 31 -13.57 -4.53 8.48
C ASN A 31 -15.06 -4.67 8.14
N GLU A 32 -15.51 -5.88 7.80
CA GLU A 32 -16.91 -6.13 7.47
C GLU A 32 -17.79 -6.12 8.70
N LEU A 33 -17.34 -6.73 9.79
CA LEU A 33 -18.05 -6.67 11.06
C LEU A 33 -18.26 -5.20 11.48
N LEU A 34 -17.22 -4.37 11.40
CA LEU A 34 -17.32 -2.95 11.75
C LEU A 34 -18.28 -2.19 10.82
N LYS A 35 -18.23 -2.45 9.51
CA LYS A 35 -19.18 -1.86 8.55
C LYS A 35 -20.61 -2.32 8.80
N GLN A 36 -20.81 -3.59 9.12
CA GLN A 36 -22.11 -4.17 9.41
C GLN A 36 -22.69 -3.59 10.70
N ILE A 37 -21.89 -3.43 11.75
CA ILE A 37 -22.32 -2.77 12.98
C ILE A 37 -22.73 -1.33 12.67
N GLN A 38 -21.90 -0.56 11.95
CA GLN A 38 -22.24 0.81 11.59
C GLN A 38 -23.53 0.90 10.76
N PHE A 39 -23.72 -0.02 9.81
CA PHE A 39 -24.93 -0.13 9.01
C PHE A 39 -26.15 -0.46 9.88
N ASP A 40 -26.06 -1.46 10.76
CA ASP A 40 -27.15 -1.89 11.65
C ASP A 40 -27.50 -0.81 12.69
N LEU A 41 -26.53 -0.01 13.16
CA LEU A 41 -26.80 1.15 14.03
C LEU A 41 -27.72 2.16 13.33
N LYS A 42 -27.49 2.41 12.03
CA LYS A 42 -28.30 3.32 11.24
C LYS A 42 -29.65 2.72 10.85
N ASP A 43 -29.65 1.51 10.31
CA ASP A 43 -30.81 0.91 9.67
C ASP A 43 -31.79 0.28 10.67
N LYS A 44 -31.28 -0.41 11.70
CA LYS A 44 -32.11 -1.13 12.68
C LYS A 44 -32.40 -0.32 13.94
N LEU A 45 -31.49 0.57 14.33
CA LEU A 45 -31.62 1.35 15.57
C LEU A 45 -31.91 2.84 15.34
N ASP A 46 -31.99 3.28 14.08
CA ASP A 46 -32.23 4.68 13.69
C ASP A 46 -31.23 5.66 14.34
N ILE A 47 -30.00 5.18 14.60
CA ILE A 47 -28.93 6.00 15.16
C ILE A 47 -28.13 6.59 13.99
N PRO A 48 -28.12 7.92 13.80
CA PRO A 48 -27.33 8.55 12.75
C PRO A 48 -25.84 8.23 12.92
N GLU A 49 -25.11 8.08 11.81
CA GLU A 49 -23.66 7.79 11.83
C GLU A 49 -22.86 8.79 12.67
N GLU A 50 -23.30 10.05 12.72
CA GLU A 50 -22.64 11.10 13.50
C GLU A 50 -22.74 10.88 15.03
N LYS A 51 -23.77 10.16 15.48
CA LYS A 51 -24.04 9.87 16.89
C LYS A 51 -23.51 8.49 17.32
N GLY A 52 -23.46 7.53 16.40
CA GLY A 52 -22.93 6.19 16.65
C GLY A 52 -21.43 6.09 16.43
N ARG A 53 -20.65 6.05 17.51
CA ARG A 53 -19.17 5.91 17.44
C ARG A 53 -18.70 4.57 17.95
N LEU A 54 -18.00 3.83 17.08
CA LEU A 54 -17.28 2.61 17.47
C LEU A 54 -15.88 2.98 17.94
N ALA A 55 -15.55 2.59 19.17
CA ALA A 55 -14.24 2.86 19.75
C ALA A 55 -13.74 1.63 20.51
N ASN A 56 -12.68 1.01 20.01
CA ASN A 56 -11.82 0.09 20.78
C ASN A 56 -10.49 -0.12 20.03
N VAL A 57 -9.67 -0.99 20.60
CA VAL A 57 -8.39 -1.42 20.02
C VAL A 57 -8.58 -2.14 18.66
N LEU A 58 -9.61 -2.97 18.48
CA LEU A 58 -9.95 -3.62 17.19
C LEU A 58 -10.23 -2.60 16.08
N VAL A 59 -11.01 -1.55 16.37
CA VAL A 59 -11.33 -0.46 15.43
C VAL A 59 -10.05 0.27 15.03
N LEU A 60 -9.19 0.57 16.02
CA LEU A 60 -7.90 1.22 15.76
C LEU A 60 -7.01 0.37 14.85
N TYR A 61 -6.86 -0.93 15.16
CA TYR A 61 -6.07 -1.85 14.33
C TYR A 61 -6.65 -1.99 12.92
N ASN A 62 -7.97 -2.13 12.77
CA ASN A 62 -8.60 -2.21 11.46
C ASN A 62 -8.35 -0.95 10.63
N ASN A 63 -8.57 0.24 11.23
CA ASN A 63 -8.35 1.51 10.55
C ASN A 63 -6.88 1.71 10.18
N MET A 64 -5.95 1.31 11.05
CA MET A 64 -4.52 1.32 10.76
C MET A 64 -4.20 0.42 9.57
N LEU A 65 -4.69 -0.83 9.55
CA LEU A 65 -4.47 -1.75 8.43
C LEU A 65 -5.03 -1.22 7.11
N GLN A 66 -6.27 -0.72 7.11
CA GLN A 66 -6.89 -0.13 5.92
C GLN A 66 -6.12 1.11 5.42
N SER A 67 -5.68 1.97 6.35
CA SER A 67 -4.87 3.14 6.03
C SER A 67 -3.51 2.73 5.45
N LEU A 68 -2.86 1.70 6.00
CA LEU A 68 -1.60 1.17 5.48
C LEU A 68 -1.77 0.63 4.07
N PHE A 69 -2.76 -0.23 3.80
CA PHE A 69 -3.00 -0.74 2.46
C PHE A 69 -3.27 0.38 1.46
N ARG A 70 -4.12 1.34 1.82
CA ARG A 70 -4.42 2.49 0.97
C ARG A 70 -3.18 3.33 0.69
N SER A 71 -2.39 3.61 1.72
CA SER A 71 -1.17 4.40 1.61
C SER A 71 -0.11 3.69 0.78
N GLN A 72 0.03 2.37 0.92
CA GLN A 72 0.96 1.57 0.15
C GLN A 72 0.60 1.54 -1.34
N ILE A 73 -0.68 1.31 -1.67
CA ILE A 73 -1.15 1.31 -3.06
C ILE A 73 -0.95 2.69 -3.69
N LEU A 74 -1.28 3.75 -2.95
CA LEU A 74 -1.16 5.13 -3.44
C LEU A 74 0.31 5.51 -3.64
N THR A 75 1.18 5.23 -2.67
CA THR A 75 2.61 5.53 -2.77
C THR A 75 3.29 4.73 -3.88
N LEU A 76 3.00 3.44 -4.01
CA LEU A 76 3.52 2.60 -5.09
C LEU A 76 3.06 3.11 -6.46
N GLY A 77 1.77 3.47 -6.59
CA GLY A 77 1.25 4.08 -7.81
C GLY A 77 1.93 5.42 -8.15
N VAL A 78 2.10 6.30 -7.17
CA VAL A 78 2.80 7.58 -7.33
C VAL A 78 4.25 7.37 -7.76
N VAL A 79 4.97 6.41 -7.18
CA VAL A 79 6.36 6.10 -7.54
C VAL A 79 6.47 5.58 -8.97
N ILE A 80 5.59 4.66 -9.39
CA ILE A 80 5.59 4.15 -10.77
C ILE A 80 5.32 5.29 -11.77
N VAL A 81 4.35 6.16 -11.48
CA VAL A 81 4.05 7.31 -12.33
C VAL A 81 5.22 8.30 -12.37
N ALA A 82 5.85 8.57 -11.22
CA ALA A 82 7.03 9.43 -11.15
C ALA A 82 8.19 8.88 -12.00
N PHE A 83 8.46 7.57 -11.93
CA PHE A 83 9.48 6.92 -12.78
C PHE A 83 9.11 6.99 -14.26
N LEU A 84 7.83 6.77 -14.61
CA LEU A 84 7.37 6.90 -15.99
C LEU A 84 7.63 8.30 -16.54
N ILE A 85 7.25 9.33 -15.79
CA ILE A 85 7.48 10.71 -16.17
C ILE A 85 8.98 10.98 -16.32
N MET A 86 9.78 10.59 -15.33
CA MET A 86 11.23 10.76 -15.35
C MET A 86 11.87 10.08 -16.57
N PHE A 87 11.52 8.84 -16.88
CA PHE A 87 12.05 8.10 -18.03
C PHE A 87 11.60 8.69 -19.37
N ILE A 88 10.35 9.18 -19.47
CA ILE A 88 9.88 9.89 -20.66
C ILE A 88 10.74 11.14 -20.90
N PHE A 89 11.02 11.92 -19.86
CA PHE A 89 11.88 13.10 -19.97
C PHE A 89 13.33 12.73 -20.34
N LEU A 90 13.87 11.68 -19.71
CA LEU A 90 15.26 11.25 -19.91
C LEU A 90 15.50 10.68 -21.33
N PHE A 91 14.65 9.76 -21.77
CA PHE A 91 14.83 9.05 -23.04
C PHE A 91 14.12 9.72 -24.22
N ARG A 92 13.22 10.67 -23.96
CA ARG A 92 12.36 11.35 -24.95
C ARG A 92 11.55 10.38 -25.82
N SER A 93 11.24 9.20 -25.27
CA SER A 93 10.49 8.15 -25.96
C SER A 93 9.66 7.35 -24.98
N VAL A 94 8.35 7.31 -25.20
CA VAL A 94 7.40 6.55 -24.36
C VAL A 94 7.67 5.05 -24.44
N THR A 95 8.04 4.53 -25.62
CA THR A 95 8.35 3.12 -25.82
C THR A 95 9.57 2.70 -24.99
N ILE A 96 10.65 3.50 -25.01
CA ILE A 96 11.86 3.21 -24.23
C ILE A 96 11.57 3.35 -22.74
N ALA A 97 10.77 4.33 -22.34
CA ALA A 97 10.36 4.50 -20.95
C ALA A 97 9.57 3.30 -20.41
N LEU A 98 8.64 2.74 -21.20
CA LEU A 98 7.91 1.52 -20.82
C LEU A 98 8.83 0.31 -20.70
N ILE A 99 9.77 0.14 -21.62
CA ILE A 99 10.79 -0.92 -21.56
C ILE A 99 11.66 -0.76 -20.31
N ALA A 100 12.01 0.48 -19.92
CA ALA A 100 12.78 0.77 -18.73
C ALA A 100 12.01 0.45 -17.44
N ILE A 101 10.71 0.70 -17.39
CA ILE A 101 9.89 0.45 -16.19
C ILE A 101 9.68 -1.05 -15.95
N PHE A 102 9.59 -1.84 -17.01
CA PHE A 102 9.28 -3.27 -16.92
C PHE A 102 10.18 -4.05 -15.93
N PRO A 103 11.53 -4.01 -16.02
CA PRO A 103 12.39 -4.72 -15.08
C PRO A 103 12.25 -4.19 -13.64
N ASN A 104 11.95 -2.91 -13.46
CA ASN A 104 11.77 -2.29 -12.15
C ASN A 104 10.48 -2.77 -11.46
N VAL A 105 9.36 -2.76 -12.19
CA VAL A 105 8.08 -3.26 -11.67
C VAL A 105 8.14 -4.76 -11.42
N LEU A 106 8.80 -5.52 -12.30
CA LEU A 106 9.03 -6.95 -12.12
C LEU A 106 9.82 -7.23 -10.85
N SER A 107 10.91 -6.49 -10.61
CA SER A 107 11.73 -6.64 -9.38
C SER A 107 10.91 -6.38 -8.11
N ILE A 108 10.11 -5.30 -8.09
CA ILE A 108 9.24 -4.98 -6.95
C ILE A 108 8.20 -6.08 -6.74
N GLY A 109 7.57 -6.53 -7.82
CA GLY A 109 6.56 -7.59 -7.78
C GLY A 109 7.12 -8.91 -7.26
N VAL A 110 8.33 -9.28 -7.68
CA VAL A 110 9.01 -10.49 -7.21
C VAL A 110 9.35 -10.40 -5.72
N VAL A 111 9.89 -9.28 -5.24
CA VAL A 111 10.21 -9.09 -3.82
C VAL A 111 8.95 -9.14 -2.95
N LEU A 112 7.92 -8.36 -3.30
CA LEU A 112 6.66 -8.34 -2.54
C LEU A 112 5.93 -9.68 -2.59
N GLY A 113 5.93 -10.35 -3.76
CA GLY A 113 5.33 -11.68 -3.92
C GLY A 113 6.06 -12.73 -3.09
N PHE A 114 7.39 -12.71 -3.07
CA PHE A 114 8.20 -13.60 -2.26
C PHE A 114 8.00 -13.36 -0.76
N MET A 115 7.94 -12.09 -0.32
CA MET A 115 7.61 -11.76 1.07
C MET A 115 6.22 -12.28 1.46
N GLY A 116 5.22 -12.10 0.59
CA GLY A 116 3.87 -12.63 0.79
C GLY A 116 3.85 -14.16 0.88
N TRP A 117 4.64 -14.84 0.05
CA TRP A 117 4.74 -16.30 0.06
C TRP A 117 5.42 -16.85 1.32
N MET A 118 6.47 -16.19 1.80
CA MET A 118 7.17 -16.57 3.04
C MET A 118 6.50 -16.05 4.31
N GLY A 119 5.41 -15.28 4.21
CA GLY A 119 4.74 -14.67 5.35
C GLY A 119 5.60 -13.64 6.09
N ILE A 120 6.60 -13.04 5.41
CA ILE A 120 7.39 -11.96 6.00
C ILE A 120 6.49 -10.72 6.10
N PRO A 121 6.27 -10.17 7.31
CA PRO A 121 5.48 -8.98 7.47
C PRO A 121 6.18 -7.79 6.81
N LEU A 122 5.38 -6.96 6.12
CA LEU A 122 5.84 -5.67 5.63
C LEU A 122 5.91 -4.70 6.82
N ASP A 123 7.13 -4.35 7.24
CA ASP A 123 7.42 -3.41 8.31
C ASP A 123 8.18 -2.18 7.81
N MET A 124 8.45 -1.22 8.70
CA MET A 124 9.15 0.02 8.33
C MET A 124 10.55 -0.25 7.72
N MET A 125 11.28 -1.23 8.24
CA MET A 125 12.64 -1.54 7.82
C MET A 125 12.66 -2.17 6.42
N THR A 126 11.79 -3.14 6.17
CA THR A 126 11.63 -3.81 4.87
C THR A 126 11.19 -2.83 3.79
N ILE A 127 10.30 -1.88 4.11
CA ILE A 127 9.90 -0.80 3.18
C ILE A 127 11.09 0.09 2.82
N THR A 128 11.92 0.48 3.79
CA THR A 128 13.11 1.30 3.53
C THR A 128 14.12 0.56 2.65
N ILE A 129 14.39 -0.71 2.94
CA ILE A 129 15.29 -1.54 2.11
C ILE A 129 14.75 -1.68 0.70
N ALA A 130 13.44 -1.92 0.54
CA ALA A 130 12.80 -1.99 -0.77
C ALA A 130 12.95 -0.67 -1.55
N ALA A 131 12.74 0.47 -0.91
CA ALA A 131 12.89 1.79 -1.54
C ALA A 131 14.32 2.04 -2.06
N ILE A 132 15.35 1.72 -1.25
CA ILE A 132 16.76 1.84 -1.65
C ILE A 132 17.07 0.88 -2.82
N SER A 133 16.63 -0.38 -2.72
CA SER A 133 16.86 -1.40 -3.75
C SER A 133 16.26 -0.99 -5.09
N VAL A 134 15.05 -0.41 -5.06
CA VAL A 134 14.39 0.13 -6.26
C VAL A 134 15.18 1.28 -6.87
N GLY A 135 15.73 2.20 -6.05
CA GLY A 135 16.58 3.28 -6.54
C GLY A 135 17.80 2.76 -7.31
N ILE A 136 18.48 1.74 -6.77
CA ILE A 136 19.63 1.09 -7.42
C ILE A 136 19.21 0.38 -8.72
N ALA A 137 18.07 -0.31 -8.72
CA ALA A 137 17.56 -1.00 -9.90
C ALA A 137 17.24 -0.01 -11.05
N VAL A 138 16.63 1.13 -10.71
CA VAL A 138 16.32 2.20 -11.66
C VAL A 138 17.60 2.80 -12.23
N ASP A 139 18.60 3.08 -11.39
CA ASP A 139 19.89 3.62 -11.81
C ASP A 139 20.62 2.68 -12.79
N ASN A 140 20.70 1.40 -12.46
CA ASN A 140 21.27 0.37 -13.35
C ASN A 140 20.51 0.29 -14.69
N THR A 141 19.19 0.43 -14.66
CA THR A 141 18.38 0.44 -15.88
C THR A 141 18.71 1.65 -16.76
N ILE A 142 18.89 2.83 -16.15
CA ILE A 142 19.30 4.04 -16.87
C ILE A 142 20.66 3.84 -17.53
N HIS A 143 21.65 3.38 -16.77
CA HIS A 143 23.00 3.13 -17.27
C HIS A 143 23.00 2.10 -18.41
N TYR A 144 22.27 1.00 -18.25
CA TYR A 144 22.16 -0.04 -19.28
C TYR A 144 21.52 0.49 -20.56
N ILE A 145 20.36 1.15 -20.48
CA ILE A 145 19.67 1.68 -21.68
C ILE A 145 20.50 2.77 -22.36
N HIS A 146 21.15 3.64 -21.59
CA HIS A 146 22.03 4.66 -22.14
C HIS A 146 23.20 4.03 -22.91
N ARG A 147 23.87 3.04 -22.30
CA ARG A 147 24.99 2.33 -22.94
C ARG A 147 24.53 1.55 -24.17
N PHE A 148 23.38 0.88 -24.08
CA PHE A 148 22.77 0.17 -25.20
C PHE A 148 22.51 1.10 -26.39
N ARG A 149 21.95 2.29 -26.16
CA ARG A 149 21.74 3.27 -27.22
C ARG A 149 23.04 3.79 -27.80
N PHE A 150 24.06 4.00 -26.97
CA PHE A 150 25.37 4.45 -27.41
C PHE A 150 26.06 3.40 -28.29
N GLU A 151 26.06 2.14 -27.87
CA GLU A 151 26.64 1.02 -28.62
C GLU A 151 25.85 0.71 -29.89
N PHE A 152 24.51 0.78 -29.85
CA PHE A 152 23.68 0.60 -31.04
C PHE A 152 23.93 1.68 -32.11
N ALA A 153 24.21 2.92 -31.70
CA ALA A 153 24.49 4.01 -32.63
C ALA A 153 25.82 3.84 -33.39
N ARG A 154 26.73 2.95 -32.96
CA ARG A 154 28.03 2.76 -33.61
C ARG A 154 27.96 1.86 -34.85
N ASP A 155 27.19 0.78 -34.78
CA ASP A 155 27.19 -0.27 -35.81
C ASP A 155 25.78 -0.81 -36.15
N GLY A 156 24.72 -0.33 -35.49
CA GLY A 156 23.33 -0.64 -35.86
C GLY A 156 22.88 -2.08 -35.59
N ASP A 157 23.70 -2.89 -34.94
CA ASP A 157 23.42 -4.28 -34.59
C ASP A 157 22.92 -4.38 -33.14
N TYR A 158 21.65 -4.77 -32.97
CA TYR A 158 21.02 -4.96 -31.66
C TYR A 158 21.69 -6.04 -30.81
N LEU A 159 22.15 -7.13 -31.42
CA LEU A 159 22.69 -8.29 -30.71
C LEU A 159 24.12 -8.00 -30.25
N ALA A 160 24.92 -7.38 -31.12
CA ALA A 160 26.26 -6.94 -30.79
C ALA A 160 26.24 -5.81 -29.73
N ALA A 161 25.30 -4.87 -29.83
CA ALA A 161 25.12 -3.83 -28.82
C ALA A 161 24.74 -4.40 -27.45
N MET A 162 23.88 -5.44 -27.40
CA MET A 162 23.51 -6.11 -26.16
C MET A 162 24.73 -6.73 -25.45
N HIS A 163 25.61 -7.43 -26.17
CA HIS A 163 26.79 -8.06 -25.56
C HIS A 163 27.85 -7.06 -25.09
N ARG A 164 27.87 -5.84 -25.63
CA ARG A 164 28.84 -4.79 -25.26
C ARG A 164 28.33 -3.83 -24.16
N SER A 165 27.03 -3.89 -23.85
CA SER A 165 26.35 -3.01 -22.89
C SER A 165 26.32 -3.61 -21.50
#